data_AF-A0A2G3JCQ3-F1
#
_entry.id   AF-A0A2G3JCQ3-F1
#
_cell.length_a   1.000
_cell.length_b   1.000
_cell.length_c   1.000
_cell.angle_alpha   90.00
_cell.angle_beta   90.00
_cell.angle_gamma   90.00
#
_symmetry.space_group_name_H-M   'P 1'
#
loop_
_entity.id
_entity.type
_entity.pdbx_description
1 polymer ?
#
loop_
_entity_poly.entity_id
_entity_poly.type
_entity_poly.pdbx_seq_one_letter_code
_entity_poly.pdbx_strand_id
1 'polypeptide(L)'
;MKPAKELLAELEEKGFLFSVFYRGAFCWGLPFGLLFSLAVSFFEKKSFITAMIQILPLALVLGAIFGWGLWGVALLQGVKQRQDKD
;
A
#
# COMPACT_ATOMS: atom_id res chain seq x y z
N MET A 1 13.82 4.46 -9.91
CA MET A 1 12.45 3.89 -9.93
C MET A 1 12.60 2.47 -10.48
N LYS A 2 12.37 1.41 -9.69
CA LYS A 2 12.44 0.04 -10.23
C LYS A 2 11.28 -0.17 -11.22
N PRO A 3 11.49 -0.85 -12.36
CA PRO A 3 10.41 -1.18 -13.27
C PRO A 3 9.34 -2.02 -12.56
N ALA A 4 8.07 -1.82 -12.90
CA ALA A 4 6.93 -2.44 -12.21
C ALA A 4 7.04 -3.97 -12.14
N LYS A 5 7.62 -4.61 -13.16
CA LYS A 5 7.85 -6.06 -13.19
C LYS A 5 8.81 -6.55 -12.10
N GLU A 6 9.93 -5.86 -11.88
CA GLU A 6 10.88 -6.22 -10.81
C GLU A 6 10.27 -6.02 -9.43
N LEU A 7 9.43 -4.99 -9.29
CA LEU A 7 8.75 -4.67 -8.05
C LEU A 7 7.74 -5.75 -7.65
N LEU A 8 7.04 -6.31 -8.64
CA LEU A 8 6.09 -7.40 -8.44
C LEU A 8 6.80 -8.74 -8.19
N ALA A 9 7.91 -9.02 -8.88
CA ALA A 9 8.73 -10.20 -8.58
C ALA A 9 9.28 -10.16 -7.14
N GLU A 10 9.78 -9.01 -6.69
CA GLU A 10 10.24 -8.82 -5.30
C GLU A 10 9.10 -9.04 -4.29
N LEU A 11 7.87 -8.68 -4.64
CA LEU A 11 6.69 -8.88 -3.79
C LEU A 11 6.24 -10.35 -3.74
N GLU A 12 6.39 -11.09 -4.85
CA GLU A 12 6.21 -12.54 -4.86
C GLU A 12 7.23 -13.22 -3.94
N GLU A 13 8.52 -12.89 -4.07
CA GLU A 13 9.61 -13.50 -3.30
C GLU A 13 9.56 -13.18 -1.80
N LYS A 14 9.31 -11.92 -1.44
CA LYS A 14 9.26 -11.49 -0.03
C LYS A 14 7.96 -11.88 0.68
N GLY A 15 6.95 -12.30 -0.08
CA GLY A 15 5.71 -12.86 0.43
C GLY A 15 4.71 -11.86 1.00
N PHE A 16 3.60 -12.42 1.48
CA PHE A 16 2.41 -11.70 1.91
C PHE A 16 2.68 -10.65 3.00
N LEU A 17 3.39 -11.04 4.07
CA LEU A 17 3.65 -10.18 5.22
C LEU A 17 4.42 -8.91 4.83
N PHE A 18 5.45 -9.04 3.98
CA PHE A 18 6.21 -7.90 3.50
C PHE A 18 5.36 -6.98 2.63
N SER A 19 4.52 -7.53 1.75
CA SER A 19 3.65 -6.73 0.90
C SER A 19 2.58 -5.98 1.68
N VAL A 20 1.92 -6.64 2.65
CA VAL A 20 0.80 -6.07 3.39
C VAL A 20 1.26 -5.10 4.47
N PHE A 21 2.22 -5.49 5.31
CA PHE A 21 2.62 -4.66 6.45
C PHE A 21 3.64 -3.59 6.05
N TYR A 22 4.73 -3.99 5.40
CA TYR A 22 5.78 -3.03 5.08
C TYR A 22 5.38 -2.15 3.91
N ARG A 23 5.09 -2.76 2.76
CA ARG A 23 4.81 -1.99 1.55
C ARG A 23 3.42 -1.36 1.56
N GLY A 24 2.41 -2.08 2.06
CA GLY A 24 1.05 -1.59 2.21
C GLY A 24 0.91 -0.60 3.36
N ALA A 25 0.77 -1.13 4.58
CA ALA A 25 0.43 -0.33 5.75
C ALA A 25 1.47 0.77 6.03
N PHE A 26 2.78 0.45 6.00
CA PHE A 26 3.82 1.44 6.29
C PHE A 26 4.12 2.38 5.10
N CYS A 27 4.50 1.84 3.94
CA CYS A 27 4.92 2.71 2.83
C CYS A 27 3.75 3.45 2.16
N TRP A 28 2.56 2.83 2.08
CA TRP A 28 1.38 3.46 1.44
C TRP A 28 0.36 3.99 2.44
N GLY A 29 0.25 3.41 3.64
CA GLY A 29 -0.64 3.95 4.67
C GLY A 29 -0.22 5.33 5.18
N LEU A 30 1.08 5.65 5.25
CA LEU A 30 1.54 6.99 5.61
C LEU A 30 1.13 8.07 4.57
N PRO A 31 1.38 7.89 3.25
CA PRO A 31 0.84 8.76 2.21
C PRO A 31 -0.68 8.91 2.26
N PHE A 32 -1.43 7.81 2.43
CA PHE A 32 -2.88 7.89 2.57
C PHE A 32 -3.28 8.71 3.80
N GLY A 33 -2.60 8.51 4.92
CA GLY A 33 -2.86 9.24 6.16
C GLY A 33 -2.63 10.74 6.00
N LEU A 34 -1.56 11.13 5.30
CA LEU A 34 -1.27 12.53 4.98
C LEU A 34 -2.32 13.16 4.06
N LEU A 35 -2.77 12.43 3.03
CA LEU A 35 -3.80 12.94 2.11
C LEU A 35 -5.15 13.08 2.80
N PHE A 36 -5.55 12.09 3.59
CA PHE A 36 -6.79 12.13 4.35
C PHE A 36 -6.76 13.19 5.45
N SER A 37 -5.65 13.33 6.18
CA SER A 37 -5.52 14.36 7.21
C SER A 37 -5.56 15.76 6.60
N LEU A 38 -4.95 15.96 5.42
CA LEU A 38 -5.03 17.21 4.68
C LEU A 38 -6.46 17.53 4.24
N ALA A 39 -7.18 16.54 3.71
CA ALA A 39 -8.58 16.69 3.35
C ALA A 39 -9.45 17.06 4.57
N VAL A 40 -9.33 16.33 5.68
CA VAL A 40 -10.10 16.62 6.91
C VAL A 40 -9.75 17.99 7.48
N SER A 41 -8.48 18.36 7.48
CA SER A 41 -8.06 19.70 7.96
C SER A 41 -8.66 20.81 7.12
N PHE A 42 -8.75 20.62 5.80
CA PHE A 42 -9.32 21.60 4.88
C PHE A 42 -10.84 21.73 5.04
N PHE A 43 -11.56 20.61 5.13
CA PHE A 43 -13.04 20.62 5.21
C PHE A 43 -13.58 20.92 6.61
N GLU A 44 -12.93 20.43 7.67
CA GLU A 44 -13.43 20.56 9.05
C GLU A 44 -12.75 21.72 9.82
N LYS A 45 -11.81 22.45 9.21
CA LYS A 45 -10.99 23.50 9.85
C LYS A 45 -10.34 23.02 11.16
N LYS A 46 -10.06 21.72 11.27
CA LYS A 46 -9.37 21.12 12.42
C LYS A 46 -7.87 21.26 12.28
N SER A 47 -7.17 21.20 13.42
CA SER A 47 -5.71 21.13 13.45
C SER A 47 -5.23 19.88 12.71
N PHE A 48 -4.26 20.07 11.81
CA PHE A 48 -3.71 19.02 10.96
C PHE A 48 -3.15 17.84 11.74
N ILE A 49 -2.47 18.11 12.85
CA ILE A 49 -1.88 17.06 13.69
C ILE A 49 -2.98 16.22 14.33
N THR A 50 -4.06 16.84 14.80
CA THR A 50 -5.19 16.13 15.40
C THR A 50 -5.90 15.26 14.36
N ALA A 51 -6.14 15.81 13.15
CA ALA A 51 -6.72 15.04 12.05
C ALA A 51 -5.82 13.85 11.66
N MET A 52 -4.50 14.04 11.61
CA MET A 52 -3.54 13.00 11.28
C MET A 52 -3.55 11.84 12.28
N ILE A 53 -3.57 12.13 13.58
CA ILE A 53 -3.61 11.09 14.63
C ILE A 53 -4.93 10.30 14.56
N GLN A 54 -6.05 10.98 14.32
CA GLN A 54 -7.37 10.33 14.23
C GLN A 54 -7.50 9.42 13.00
N ILE A 55 -6.92 9.82 11.87
CA ILE A 55 -6.99 9.07 10.61
C ILE A 55 -5.93 7.99 10.49
N LEU A 56 -4.85 8.05 11.27
CA LEU A 56 -3.74 7.12 11.19
C LEU A 56 -4.17 5.64 11.21
N PRO A 57 -5.06 5.17 12.10
CA PRO A 57 -5.49 3.77 12.10
C PRO A 57 -6.18 3.38 10.79
N LEU A 58 -7.06 4.25 10.28
CA LEU A 58 -7.77 4.02 9.02
C LEU A 58 -6.80 4.01 7.84
N ALA A 59 -5.84 4.92 7.83
CA ALA A 59 -4.83 5.02 6.79
C ALA A 59 -3.94 3.78 6.73
N LEU A 60 -3.54 3.24 7.88
CA LEU A 60 -2.79 1.97 7.95
C LEU A 60 -3.61 0.78 7.42
N VAL A 61 -4.91 0.71 7.74
CA VAL A 61 -5.82 -0.32 7.22
C VAL A 61 -5.97 -0.22 5.70
N LEU A 62 -6.18 0.98 5.16
CA LEU A 62 -6.24 1.21 3.71
C LEU A 62 -4.91 0.87 3.02
N GLY A 63 -3.79 1.23 3.65
CA GLY A 63 -2.46 0.82 3.21
C GLY A 63 -2.31 -0.70 3.16
N ALA A 64 -2.76 -1.41 4.20
CA ALA A 64 -2.71 -2.87 4.26
C ALA A 64 -3.55 -3.53 3.15
N ILE A 65 -4.78 -3.04 2.91
CA ILE A 65 -5.64 -3.51 1.82
C ILE A 65 -4.96 -3.29 0.46
N PHE A 66 -4.35 -2.13 0.26
CA PHE A 66 -3.62 -1.83 -0.97
C PHE A 66 -2.40 -2.76 -1.15
N GLY A 67 -1.62 -2.99 -0.09
CA GLY A 67 -0.50 -3.93 -0.10
C GLY A 67 -0.92 -5.38 -0.38
N TRP A 68 -2.11 -5.77 0.07
CA TRP A 68 -2.68 -7.07 -0.25
C TRP A 68 -3.05 -7.17 -1.74
N GLY A 69 -3.69 -6.14 -2.29
CA GLY A 69 -3.99 -6.07 -3.73
C GLY A 69 -2.74 -6.16 -4.59
N LEU A 70 -1.67 -5.43 -4.23
CA LEU A 70 -0.37 -5.50 -4.92
C LEU A 70 0.23 -6.91 -4.90
N TRP A 71 0.14 -7.61 -3.77
CA TRP A 71 0.62 -8.99 -3.66
C TRP A 71 -0.19 -9.95 -4.56
N GLY A 72 -1.52 -9.81 -4.58
CA GLY A 72 -2.38 -10.59 -5.47
C GLY A 72 -2.03 -10.39 -6.94
N VAL A 73 -1.78 -9.14 -7.36
CA VAL A 73 -1.31 -8.83 -8.72
C VAL A 73 0.06 -9.44 -8.99
N ALA A 74 0.98 -9.42 -8.03
CA ALA A 74 2.29 -10.05 -8.16
C ALA A 74 2.18 -11.56 -8.43
N LEU A 75 1.35 -12.27 -7.65
CA LEU A 75 1.11 -13.70 -7.85
C LEU A 75 0.53 -14.01 -9.23
N LEU A 76 -0.47 -13.23 -9.68
CA LEU A 76 -1.07 -13.41 -11.00
C LEU A 76 -0.06 -13.20 -12.14
N GLN A 77 0.83 -12.21 -11.99
CA GLN A 77 1.91 -12.00 -12.96
C GLN A 77 2.96 -13.11 -12.93
N GLY A 78 3.29 -13.63 -11.75
CA GLY A 78 4.17 -14.78 -11.59
C GLY A 78 3.64 -16.02 -12.29
N VAL A 79 2.34 -16.33 -12.12
CA VAL A 79 1.67 -17.44 -12.81
C VAL A 79 1.67 -17.24 -14.33
N LYS A 80 1.29 -16.05 -14.80
CA LYS A 80 1.29 -15.73 -16.23
C LYS A 80 2.68 -15.91 -16.86
N GLN A 81 3.74 -15.46 -16.19
CA GLN A 81 5.10 -15.60 -16.70
C GLN A 81 5.59 -17.06 -16.77
N ARG A 82 5.06 -17.95 -15.92
CA ARG A 82 5.36 -19.39 -15.99
C ARG A 82 4.61 -20.03 -17.17
N GLN A 83 3.35 -19.68 -17.36
CA GLN A 83 2.54 -20.15 -18.50
C GLN A 83 3.08 -19.70 -19.86
N ASP A 84 3.62 -18.48 -19.96
CA ASP A 84 4.21 -17.97 -21.20
C ASP A 84 5.58 -18.62 -21.54
N LYS A 85 6.19 -19.35 -20.60
CA LYS A 85 7.49 -20.04 -20.77
C LYS A 85 7.38 -21.53 -21.05
N ASP A 86 6.21 -22.12 -20.80
CA ASP A 86 5.87 -23.52 -21.13
C ASP A 86 5.30 -23.62 -22.55
#